data_AF-A0AAD7FXP2-F1
#
_entry.id   AF-A0AAD7FXP2-F1
#
_cell.length_a   1.000
_cell.length_b   1.000
_cell.length_c   1.000
_cell.angle_alpha   90.00
_cell.angle_beta   90.00
_cell.angle_gamma   90.00
#
_symmetry.space_group_name_H-M   'P 1'
#
loop_
_entity.id
_entity.type
_entity.pdbx_description
1 polymer ?
#
loop_
_entity_poly.entity_id
_entity_poly.type
_entity_poly.pdbx_seq_one_letter_code
_entity_poly.pdbx_strand_id
1 'polypeptide(L)'
;MKLARTDPNGEAAAAKLWSVYISEAERYDKSLLESWTNDMEGILIFAGLFSATLTAFIVESYPTLVPDPADATVQLLAQISQQLAAAANGSTFHMPAPEPPFNPSAASLACNT
;
A
#
# COMPACT_ATOMS: atom_id res chain seq x y z
N MET A 1 -70.33 -20.12 -0.10
CA MET A 1 -69.10 -19.30 -0.06
C MET A 1 -69.19 -18.41 1.17
N LYS A 2 -68.67 -18.86 2.32
CA LYS A 2 -68.75 -18.13 3.60
C LYS A 2 -67.57 -17.16 3.64
N LEU A 3 -67.86 -15.85 3.70
CA LEU A 3 -66.84 -14.83 3.92
C LEU A 3 -66.20 -15.10 5.28
N ALA A 4 -64.89 -15.35 5.30
CA ALA A 4 -64.12 -15.37 6.52
C ALA A 4 -64.27 -13.99 7.16
N ARG A 5 -64.95 -13.95 8.31
CA ARG A 5 -65.09 -12.73 9.10
C ARG A 5 -63.70 -12.42 9.64
N THR A 6 -62.99 -11.50 9.01
CA THR A 6 -61.75 -10.94 9.54
C THR A 6 -62.10 -10.24 10.85
N ASP A 7 -61.47 -10.67 11.94
CA ASP A 7 -61.66 -10.04 13.24
C ASP A 7 -60.95 -8.68 13.23
N PRO A 8 -61.69 -7.55 13.27
CA PRO A 8 -61.10 -6.22 13.20
C PRO A 8 -60.13 -5.95 14.35
N ASN A 9 -60.26 -6.68 15.46
CA ASN A 9 -59.34 -6.57 16.60
C ASN A 9 -57.99 -7.24 16.32
N GLY A 10 -57.98 -8.33 15.55
CA GLY A 10 -56.77 -9.05 15.16
C GLY A 10 -55.91 -8.26 14.17
N GLU A 11 -56.54 -7.60 13.19
CA GLU A 11 -55.84 -6.74 12.24
C GLU A 11 -55.23 -5.51 12.91
N ALA A 12 -55.94 -4.89 13.85
CA ALA A 12 -55.43 -3.76 14.62
C ALA A 12 -54.22 -4.14 15.50
N ALA A 13 -54.26 -5.33 16.13
CA ALA A 13 -53.15 -5.84 16.92
C ALA A 13 -51.92 -6.15 16.06
N ALA A 14 -52.10 -6.75 14.87
CA ALA A 14 -51.03 -7.02 13.93
C ALA A 14 -50.42 -5.72 13.36
N ALA A 15 -51.25 -4.73 13.03
CA ALA A 15 -50.77 -3.42 12.58
C ALA A 15 -49.95 -2.72 13.66
N LYS A 16 -50.38 -2.78 14.92
CA LYS A 16 -49.63 -2.23 16.05
C LYS A 16 -48.30 -2.96 16.25
N LEU A 17 -48.29 -4.29 16.20
CA LEU A 17 -47.05 -5.08 16.29
C LEU A 17 -46.07 -4.70 15.19
N TRP A 18 -46.55 -4.60 13.94
CA TRP A 18 -45.71 -4.19 12.81
C TRP A 18 -45.16 -2.78 12.97
N SER A 19 -45.96 -1.82 13.43
CA SER A 19 -45.47 -0.46 13.67
C SER A 19 -44.37 -0.41 14.73
N VAL A 20 -44.48 -1.22 15.80
CA VAL A 20 -43.46 -1.32 16.84
C VAL A 20 -42.19 -1.95 16.28
N TYR A 21 -42.33 -3.05 15.53
CA TYR A 21 -41.19 -3.70 14.88
C TYR A 21 -40.45 -2.75 13.95
N ILE A 22 -41.15 -2.06 13.05
CA ILE A 22 -40.55 -1.10 12.12
C ILE A 22 -39.84 0.02 12.90
N SER A 23 -40.46 0.56 13.93
CA SER A 23 -39.83 1.63 14.73
C SER A 23 -38.54 1.18 15.43
N GLU A 24 -38.50 -0.06 15.91
CA GLU A 24 -37.30 -0.59 16.56
C GLU A 24 -36.21 -0.96 15.53
N ALA A 25 -36.62 -1.50 14.37
CA ALA A 25 -35.72 -1.81 13.26
C ALA A 25 -35.08 -0.52 12.71
N GLU A 26 -35.86 0.54 12.48
CA GLU A 26 -35.35 1.83 12.04
C GLU A 26 -34.37 2.43 13.04
N ARG A 27 -34.66 2.32 14.34
CA ARG A 27 -33.76 2.81 15.40
C ARG A 27 -32.44 2.05 15.41
N TYR A 28 -32.50 0.72 15.29
CA TYR A 28 -31.33 -0.13 15.25
C TYR A 28 -30.47 0.15 14.01
N ASP A 29 -31.09 0.17 12.83
CA ASP A 29 -30.40 0.45 11.56
C ASP A 29 -29.73 1.81 11.58
N LYS A 30 -30.41 2.84 12.10
CA LYS A 30 -29.81 4.17 12.25
C LYS A 30 -28.58 4.14 13.15
N SER A 31 -28.66 3.48 14.31
CA SER A 31 -27.51 3.38 15.23
C SER A 31 -26.33 2.61 14.63
N LEU A 32 -26.62 1.55 13.85
CA LEU A 32 -25.61 0.76 13.18
C LEU A 32 -24.91 1.58 12.10
N LEU A 33 -25.69 2.31 11.30
CA LEU A 33 -25.16 3.14 10.21
C LEU A 33 -24.31 4.29 10.77
N GLU A 34 -24.73 4.92 11.87
CA GLU A 34 -23.95 5.94 12.57
C GLU A 34 -22.63 5.37 13.10
N SER A 35 -22.65 4.18 13.72
CA SER A 35 -21.42 3.51 14.19
C SER A 35 -20.48 3.20 13.03
N TRP A 36 -20.99 2.58 11.96
CA TRP A 36 -20.18 2.23 10.80
C TRP A 36 -19.60 3.45 10.11
N THR A 37 -20.35 4.55 10.04
CA THR A 37 -19.84 5.81 9.47
C THR A 37 -18.66 6.31 10.29
N ASN A 38 -18.78 6.34 11.62
CA ASN A 38 -17.70 6.77 12.51
C ASN A 38 -16.47 5.84 12.40
N ASP A 39 -16.68 4.53 12.31
CA ASP A 39 -15.60 3.55 12.14
C ASP A 39 -14.88 3.74 10.78
N MET A 40 -15.65 3.99 9.71
CA MET A 40 -15.08 4.29 8.39
C MET A 40 -14.26 5.58 8.39
N GLU A 41 -14.74 6.64 9.04
CA GLU A 41 -13.97 7.89 9.20
C GLU A 41 -12.63 7.63 9.90
N GLY A 42 -12.64 6.83 10.98
CA GLY A 42 -11.43 6.45 11.70
C GLY A 42 -10.43 5.67 10.83
N ILE A 43 -10.91 4.66 10.10
CA ILE A 43 -10.07 3.86 9.21
C ILE A 43 -9.51 4.71 8.07
N LEU A 44 -10.30 5.61 7.48
CA LEU A 44 -9.86 6.49 6.40
C LEU A 44 -8.79 7.50 6.85
N ILE A 45 -8.94 8.08 8.05
CA ILE A 45 -7.90 8.95 8.63
C ILE A 45 -6.61 8.17 8.84
N PHE A 46 -6.70 6.96 9.42
CA PHE A 46 -5.54 6.11 9.64
C PHE A 46 -4.86 5.70 8.32
N ALA A 47 -5.65 5.28 7.34
CA ALA A 47 -5.16 4.91 6.01
C ALA A 47 -4.51 6.10 5.30
N GLY A 48 -5.09 7.30 5.39
CA GLY A 48 -4.52 8.52 4.83
C GLY A 48 -3.18 8.89 5.48
N LEU A 49 -3.11 8.83 6.82
CA LEU A 49 -1.87 9.13 7.54
C LEU A 49 -0.78 8.09 7.25
N PHE A 50 -1.13 6.80 7.25
CA PHE A 50 -0.22 5.72 6.90
C PHE A 50 0.28 5.82 5.45
N SER A 51 -0.62 6.12 4.51
CA SER A 51 -0.24 6.33 3.12
C SER A 51 0.68 7.53 2.97
N ALA A 52 0.42 8.64 3.69
CA ALA A 52 1.26 9.83 3.64
C ALA A 52 2.67 9.56 4.18
N THR A 53 2.79 8.86 5.31
CA THR A 53 4.09 8.50 5.86
C THR A 53 4.84 7.52 4.95
N LEU A 54 4.15 6.51 4.41
CA LEU A 54 4.73 5.57 3.44
C LEU A 54 5.23 6.30 2.18
N THR A 55 4.42 7.18 1.59
CA THR A 55 4.83 7.99 0.44
C THR A 55 6.02 8.88 0.77
N ALA A 56 6.07 9.50 1.96
CA ALA A 56 7.22 10.30 2.37
C ALA A 56 8.50 9.45 2.46
N PHE A 57 8.41 8.24 3.02
CA PHE A 57 9.56 7.31 3.05
C PHE A 57 10.01 6.91 1.64
N ILE A 58 9.07 6.61 0.74
CA ILE A 58 9.37 6.23 -0.66
C ILE A 58 10.06 7.38 -1.41
N VAL A 59 9.57 8.61 -1.26
CA VAL A 59 10.15 9.79 -1.91
C VAL A 59 11.58 10.04 -1.43
N GLU A 60 11.87 9.80 -0.15
CA GLU A 60 13.20 9.99 0.43
C GLU A 60 14.14 8.82 0.13
N SER A 61 13.63 7.58 0.05
CA SER A 61 14.45 6.41 -0.24
C SER A 61 14.80 6.30 -1.73
N TYR A 62 13.96 6.75 -2.65
CA TYR A 62 14.21 6.63 -4.08
C TYR A 62 15.56 7.24 -4.54
N PRO A 63 15.96 8.44 -4.08
CA PRO A 63 17.29 9.00 -4.34
C PRO A 63 18.47 8.17 -3.79
N THR A 64 18.23 7.32 -2.78
CA THR A 64 19.27 6.48 -2.19
C THR A 64 19.60 5.23 -3.01
N LEU A 65 18.82 4.92 -4.06
CA LEU A 65 19.18 3.90 -5.05
C LEU A 65 20.25 4.42 -6.01
N VAL A 66 21.43 4.70 -5.47
CA VAL A 66 22.64 5.02 -6.23
C VAL A 66 23.67 3.90 -6.06
N PRO A 67 24.59 3.73 -7.03
CA PRO A 67 25.71 2.80 -6.89
C PRO A 67 26.51 3.06 -5.61
N ASP A 68 26.98 2.00 -4.96
CA ASP A 68 27.87 2.12 -3.81
C ASP A 68 29.21 2.76 -4.27
N PRO A 69 29.61 3.93 -3.73
CA PRO A 69 30.88 4.56 -4.08
C PRO A 69 32.08 3.67 -3.76
N ALA A 70 31.98 2.76 -2.79
CA ALA A 70 33.05 1.80 -2.50
C ALA A 70 33.31 0.87 -3.69
N ASP A 71 32.26 0.41 -4.36
CA ASP A 71 32.38 -0.50 -5.51
C ASP A 71 33.09 0.20 -6.68
N ALA A 72 32.73 1.47 -6.94
CA ALA A 72 33.41 2.29 -7.93
C ALA A 72 34.91 2.47 -7.60
N THR A 73 35.27 2.67 -6.33
CA THR A 73 36.69 2.78 -5.94
C THR A 73 37.46 1.47 -6.09
N VAL A 74 36.85 0.32 -5.77
CA VAL A 74 37.46 -1.00 -5.93
C VAL A 74 37.71 -1.28 -7.42
N GLN A 75 36.76 -0.94 -8.28
CA GLN A 75 36.93 -1.08 -9.73
C GLN A 75 38.07 -0.21 -10.26
N LEU A 76 38.16 1.05 -9.84
CA LEU A 76 39.26 1.94 -10.24
C LEU A 76 40.62 1.39 -9.77
N LEU A 77 40.70 0.89 -8.53
CA LEU A 77 41.93 0.27 -8.02
C LEU A 77 42.31 -0.99 -8.82
N ALA A 78 41.32 -1.81 -9.20
CA ALA A 78 41.54 -2.97 -10.05
C ALA A 78 42.07 -2.56 -11.45
N GLN A 79 41.52 -1.51 -12.05
CA GLN A 79 41.99 -0.96 -13.32
C GLN A 79 43.44 -0.45 -13.22
N ILE A 80 43.77 0.33 -12.18
CA ILE A 80 45.12 0.82 -11.94
C ILE A 80 46.11 -0.34 -11.75
N SER A 81 45.72 -1.35 -10.98
CA SER A 81 46.53 -2.55 -10.76
C SER A 81 46.83 -3.29 -12.07
N GLN A 82 45.81 -3.48 -12.92
CA GLN A 82 45.97 -4.10 -14.24
C GLN A 82 46.86 -3.27 -15.18
N GLN A 83 46.71 -1.95 -15.18
CA GLN A 83 47.53 -1.05 -15.97
C GLN A 83 49.01 -1.11 -15.53
N LEU A 84 49.26 -1.15 -14.22
CA LEU A 84 50.62 -1.25 -13.69
C LEU A 84 51.25 -2.60 -14.02
N ALA A 85 50.48 -3.69 -13.93
CA ALA A 85 50.94 -5.02 -14.31
C ALA A 85 51.25 -5.13 -15.81
N ALA A 86 50.43 -4.53 -16.67
CA ALA A 86 50.66 -4.49 -18.11
C ALA A 86 51.92 -3.69 -18.46
N ALA A 87 52.13 -2.53 -17.82
CA ALA A 87 53.33 -1.73 -17.98
C ALA A 87 54.59 -2.47 -17.53
N ALA A 88 54.53 -3.22 -16.42
CA ALA A 88 55.65 -4.01 -15.91
C ALA A 88 56.01 -5.20 -16.83
N ASN A 89 55.00 -5.84 -17.43
CA ASN A 89 55.20 -6.98 -18.34
C ASN A 89 55.39 -6.57 -19.80
N GLY A 90 55.37 -5.28 -20.12
CA GLY A 90 55.47 -4.78 -21.50
C GLY A 90 54.29 -5.18 -22.40
N SER A 91 53.14 -5.54 -21.81
CA SER A 91 51.92 -5.90 -22.54
C SER A 91 51.00 -4.70 -22.70
N THR A 92 50.15 -4.73 -23.73
CA THR A 92 49.16 -3.67 -23.98
C THR A 92 48.02 -3.76 -22.96
N PHE A 93 47.77 -2.68 -22.23
CA PHE A 93 46.57 -2.55 -21.39
C PHE A 93 45.32 -2.45 -22.27
N HIS A 94 44.36 -3.35 -22.07
CA HIS A 94 43.05 -3.26 -22.69
C HIS A 94 42.08 -2.60 -21.71
N MET A 95 41.49 -1.48 -22.11
CA MET A 95 40.49 -0.80 -21.29
C MET A 95 39.25 -1.70 -21.14
N PRO A 96 38.77 -1.97 -19.91
CA PRO A 96 37.53 -2.71 -19.72
C PRO A 96 36.37 -1.98 -20.40
N ALA A 97 35.39 -2.73 -20.90
CA ALA A 97 34.16 -2.17 -21.44
C ALA A 97 33.46 -1.30 -20.37
N PRO A 98 32.71 -0.25 -20.77
CA PRO A 98 31.93 0.55 -19.83
C PRO A 98 31.00 -0.36 -19.03
N GLU A 99 30.97 -0.16 -17.71
CA GLU A 99 30.03 -0.87 -16.85
C GLU A 99 28.59 -0.60 -17.32
N PRO A 100 27.69 -1.61 -17.25
CA PRO A 100 26.29 -1.39 -17.53
C PRO A 100 25.72 -0.32 -16.59
N PRO A 101 24.72 0.45 -17.03
CA PRO A 101 24.06 1.41 -16.17
C PRO A 101 23.51 0.71 -14.93
N PHE A 102 23.57 1.42 -13.79
CA PHE A 102 23.07 0.93 -12.52
C PHE A 102 21.65 0.39 -12.66
N ASN A 103 21.47 -0.86 -12.25
CA ASN A 103 20.17 -1.52 -12.27
C ASN A 103 19.83 -1.99 -10.85
N PRO A 104 18.98 -1.25 -10.12
CA PRO A 104 18.58 -1.65 -8.77
C PRO A 104 17.80 -2.97 -8.79
N SER A 105 17.86 -3.72 -7.69
CA SER A 105 17.15 -4.99 -7.60
C SER A 105 15.63 -4.79 -7.73
N ALA A 106 14.91 -5.79 -8.25
CA ALA A 106 13.46 -5.75 -8.34
C ALA A 106 12.79 -5.56 -6.96
N ALA A 107 13.40 -6.06 -5.89
CA ALA A 107 12.93 -5.85 -4.52
C ALA A 107 13.11 -4.39 -4.07
N SER A 108 14.24 -3.77 -4.41
CA SER A 108 14.49 -2.34 -4.16
C SER A 108 13.53 -1.46 -4.94
N LEU A 109 13.12 -1.86 -6.14
CA LEU A 109 12.08 -1.14 -6.88
C LEU A 109 10.71 -1.32 -6.21
N ALA A 110 10.31 -2.56 -5.91
CA ALA A 110 8.99 -2.87 -5.34
C ALA A 110 8.75 -2.27 -3.95
N CYS A 111 9.79 -2.14 -3.11
CA CYS A 111 9.67 -1.47 -1.81
C CYS A 111 9.57 0.06 -1.92
N ASN A 112 9.92 0.64 -3.08
CA ASN A 112 9.97 2.08 -3.33
C ASN A 112 8.94 2.54 -4.38
N THR A 113 7.92 1.73 -4.66
CA THR A 113 6.78 2.05 -5.53
C THR A 113 5.49 1.84 -4.75
#